data_AF-A0A2D6ACE0-F1
#
_entry.id   AF-A0A2D6ACE0-F1
#
_cell.length_a   1.000
_cell.length_b   1.000
_cell.length_c   1.000
_cell.angle_alpha   90.00
_cell.angle_beta   90.00
_cell.angle_gamma   90.00
#
_symmetry.space_group_name_H-M   'P 1'
#
loop_
_entity.id
_entity.type
_entity.pdbx_description
1 polymer ?
#
loop_
_entity_poly.entity_id
_entity_poly.type
_entity_poly.pdbx_seq_one_letter_code
_entity_poly.pdbx_strand_id
1 'polypeptide(L)'
;GQLADIRASTARMWEEQTAGEDLVKLLQTPGHGQTVLDSPQNPTPGHVYGATFIRIDEARILKLRTPLDDGFQQVTKKPEPSLPPLVGPDGLPLPPLIPGEGLPLPMPELPLPDASNALALLREEMNDSD
;
A
#
# COMPACT_ATOMS: atom_id res chain seq x y z
N GLY A 1 -9.25 -2.68 34.21
CA GLY A 1 -10.59 -2.55 33.61
C GLY A 1 -10.69 -3.63 32.56
N GLN A 2 -11.68 -4.52 32.64
CA GLN A 2 -11.70 -5.79 31.88
C GLN A 2 -11.52 -5.62 30.37
N LEU A 3 -12.00 -4.51 29.78
CA LEU A 3 -11.77 -4.20 28.36
C LEU A 3 -10.29 -3.91 28.03
N ALA A 4 -9.54 -3.32 28.95
CA ALA A 4 -8.10 -3.10 28.79
C ALA A 4 -7.33 -4.43 28.82
N ASP A 5 -7.72 -5.36 29.70
CA ASP A 5 -7.12 -6.70 29.78
C ASP A 5 -7.45 -7.54 28.52
N ILE A 6 -8.68 -7.45 27.99
CA ILE A 6 -9.07 -8.11 26.73
C ILE A 6 -8.33 -7.52 25.51
N ARG A 7 -8.17 -6.19 25.48
CA ARG A 7 -7.41 -5.52 24.41
C ARG A 7 -5.92 -5.87 24.46
N ALA A 8 -5.35 -5.95 25.67
CA ALA A 8 -3.95 -6.35 25.87
C ALA A 8 -3.71 -7.82 25.51
N SER A 9 -4.61 -8.74 25.89
CA SER A 9 -4.49 -10.16 25.53
C SER A 9 -4.66 -10.39 24.03
N THR A 10 -5.59 -9.68 23.39
CA THR A 10 -5.76 -9.70 21.94
C THR A 10 -4.49 -9.21 21.26
N ALA A 11 -3.97 -8.02 21.61
CA ALA A 11 -2.74 -7.48 21.02
C ALA A 11 -1.54 -8.44 21.13
N ARG A 12 -1.40 -9.13 22.27
CA ARG A 12 -0.37 -10.17 22.48
C ARG A 12 -0.52 -11.37 21.55
N MET A 13 -1.75 -11.81 21.30
CA MET A 13 -2.02 -12.91 20.36
C MET A 13 -1.64 -12.55 18.91
N TRP A 14 -1.86 -11.29 18.50
CA TRP A 14 -1.42 -10.82 17.18
C TRP A 14 0.11 -10.75 17.09
N GLU A 15 0.80 -10.33 18.15
CA GLU A 15 2.27 -10.36 18.21
C GLU A 15 2.85 -11.77 18.12
N GLU A 16 2.25 -12.75 18.81
CA GLU A 16 2.68 -14.15 18.74
C GLU A 16 2.45 -14.76 17.34
N GLN A 17 1.38 -14.36 16.65
CA GLN A 17 1.14 -14.76 15.25
C GLN A 17 2.03 -13.99 14.25
N THR A 18 2.57 -12.85 14.66
CA THR A 18 3.51 -12.01 13.87
C THR A 18 4.97 -12.25 14.26
N ALA A 19 5.25 -13.21 15.14
CA ALA A 19 6.61 -13.63 15.46
C ALA A 19 7.22 -14.26 14.20
N GLY A 20 7.82 -13.40 13.37
CA GLY A 20 8.37 -13.74 12.07
C GLY A 20 9.36 -14.90 12.22
N GLU A 21 9.17 -15.92 11.38
CA GLU A 21 10.09 -17.04 11.28
C GLU A 21 11.52 -16.52 10.98
N ASP A 22 12.50 -16.98 11.75
CA ASP A 22 13.90 -16.68 11.50
C ASP A 22 14.43 -17.61 10.39
N LEU A 23 14.15 -17.23 9.14
CA LEU A 23 14.58 -17.98 7.96
C LEU A 23 16.11 -18.11 7.88
N VAL A 24 16.87 -17.18 8.45
CA VAL A 24 18.33 -17.26 8.48
C VAL A 24 18.78 -18.41 9.37
N LYS A 25 18.20 -18.55 10.57
CA LYS A 25 18.46 -19.71 11.44
C LYS A 25 18.01 -21.02 10.81
N LEU A 26 16.85 -21.04 10.13
CA LEU A 26 16.38 -22.23 9.43
C LEU A 26 17.39 -22.68 8.35
N LEU A 27 17.86 -21.74 7.52
CA LEU A 27 18.82 -22.02 6.44
C LEU A 27 20.22 -22.41 6.93
N GLN A 28 20.58 -22.07 8.17
CA GLN A 28 21.83 -22.54 8.80
C GLN A 28 21.77 -24.02 9.19
N THR A 29 20.58 -24.62 9.28
CA THR A 29 20.40 -26.03 9.65
C THR A 29 20.67 -26.91 8.43
N PRO A 30 21.63 -27.86 8.48
CA PRO A 30 21.87 -28.78 7.37
C PRO A 30 20.63 -29.61 7.07
N GLY A 31 20.27 -29.76 5.80
CA GLY A 31 19.12 -30.56 5.42
C GLY A 31 17.77 -29.97 5.86
N HIS A 32 17.65 -28.65 5.91
CA HIS A 32 16.41 -27.92 6.26
C HIS A 32 15.18 -28.21 5.38
N GLY A 33 15.25 -29.14 4.42
CA GLY A 33 14.14 -29.55 3.55
C GLY A 33 13.79 -28.54 2.45
N GLN A 34 14.18 -27.28 2.62
CA GLN A 34 13.84 -26.20 1.68
C GLN A 34 14.77 -26.10 0.49
N THR A 35 14.21 -25.75 -0.66
CA THR A 35 14.96 -25.33 -1.85
C THR A 35 15.14 -23.81 -1.82
N VAL A 36 16.38 -23.34 -1.95
CA VAL A 36 16.69 -21.90 -2.03
C VAL A 36 16.81 -21.47 -3.49
N LEU A 37 16.03 -20.48 -3.88
CA LEU A 37 16.04 -19.87 -5.21
C LEU A 37 16.76 -18.53 -5.15
N ASP A 38 17.75 -18.31 -6.02
CA ASP A 38 18.46 -17.03 -6.09
C ASP A 38 17.83 -16.08 -7.12
N SER A 39 17.63 -14.82 -6.75
CA SER A 39 17.18 -13.77 -7.66
C SER A 39 17.92 -12.45 -7.44
N PRO A 40 18.61 -11.88 -8.44
CA PRO A 40 18.97 -12.52 -9.71
C PRO A 40 19.92 -13.72 -9.49
N GLN A 41 19.79 -14.73 -10.35
CA GLN A 41 20.65 -15.92 -10.32
C GLN A 41 22.12 -15.54 -10.55
N ASN A 42 22.37 -14.65 -11.51
CA ASN A 42 23.68 -14.08 -11.83
C ASN A 42 23.67 -12.57 -11.56
N PRO A 43 24.07 -12.12 -10.35
CA PRO A 43 24.18 -10.70 -10.05
C PRO A 43 25.33 -10.07 -10.84
N THR A 44 25.17 -8.80 -11.19
CA THR A 44 26.20 -8.04 -11.90
C THR A 44 27.45 -7.88 -11.02
N PRO A 45 28.65 -8.22 -11.50
CA PRO A 45 29.89 -8.01 -10.73
C PRO A 45 30.14 -6.53 -10.45
N GLY A 46 30.79 -6.23 -9.32
CA GLY A 46 31.21 -4.87 -8.97
C GLY A 46 30.29 -4.12 -8.00
N HIS A 47 29.14 -4.70 -7.64
CA HIS A 47 28.19 -4.14 -6.69
C HIS A 47 28.24 -4.86 -5.33
N VAL A 48 27.83 -4.15 -4.27
CA VAL A 48 27.66 -4.75 -2.93
C VAL A 48 26.19 -5.15 -2.77
N TYR A 49 25.91 -6.43 -2.53
CA TYR A 49 24.54 -6.93 -2.47
C TYR A 49 24.10 -7.26 -1.04
N GLY A 50 22.92 -6.77 -0.65
CA GLY A 50 22.17 -7.30 0.48
C GLY A 50 21.38 -8.54 0.08
N ALA A 51 21.02 -9.38 1.05
CA ALA A 51 20.19 -10.56 0.81
C ALA A 51 18.97 -10.57 1.73
N THR A 52 17.78 -10.66 1.14
CA THR A 52 16.51 -10.82 1.84
C THR A 52 15.95 -12.21 1.55
N PHE A 53 15.56 -12.94 2.59
CA PHE A 53 14.95 -14.26 2.46
C PHE A 53 13.44 -14.16 2.59
N ILE A 54 12.72 -14.74 1.62
CA ILE A 54 11.26 -14.71 1.56
C ILE A 54 10.76 -16.14 1.39
N ARG A 55 9.90 -16.61 2.30
CA ARG A 55 9.25 -17.90 2.15
C ARG A 55 8.15 -17.80 1.09
N ILE A 56 8.25 -18.60 0.03
CA ILE A 56 7.23 -18.67 -1.03
C ILE A 56 6.14 -19.66 -0.59
N ASP A 57 6.55 -20.81 -0.09
CA ASP A 57 5.68 -21.87 0.41
C ASP A 57 6.41 -22.76 1.42
N GLU A 58 5.82 -23.90 1.76
CA GLU A 58 6.37 -24.85 2.73
C GLU A 58 7.69 -25.50 2.30
N ALA A 59 8.07 -25.48 1.02
CA ALA A 59 9.24 -26.16 0.49
C ALA A 59 10.28 -25.21 -0.13
N ARG A 60 9.94 -23.94 -0.37
CA ARG A 60 10.76 -23.01 -1.17
C ARG A 60 10.97 -21.66 -0.49
N ILE A 61 12.22 -21.21 -0.53
CA ILE A 61 12.65 -19.90 -0.05
C ILE A 61 13.34 -19.14 -1.18
N LEU A 62 12.98 -17.87 -1.39
CA LEU A 62 13.64 -16.95 -2.30
C LEU A 62 14.72 -16.16 -1.55
N LYS A 63 15.94 -16.19 -2.07
CA LYS A 63 17.05 -15.30 -1.70
C LYS A 63 17.10 -14.15 -2.72
N LEU A 64 16.49 -13.03 -2.36
CA LEU A 64 16.50 -11.81 -3.15
C LEU A 64 17.79 -11.02 -2.87
N ARG A 65 18.58 -10.78 -3.91
CA ARG A 65 19.81 -9.99 -3.86
C ARG A 65 19.54 -8.60 -4.42
N THR A 66 19.73 -7.58 -3.59
CA THR A 66 19.51 -6.17 -3.98
C THR A 66 20.83 -5.41 -3.87
N PRO A 67 21.26 -4.69 -4.93
CA PRO A 67 22.45 -3.86 -4.84
C PRO A 67 22.22 -2.74 -3.82
N LEU A 68 23.17 -2.54 -2.92
CA LEU A 68 23.11 -1.55 -1.85
C LEU A 68 23.75 -0.22 -2.24
N ASP A 69 24.53 -0.23 -3.33
CA ASP A 69 25.28 0.91 -3.86
C ASP A 69 24.49 1.76 -4.86
N ASP A 70 23.40 1.23 -5.43
CA ASP A 70 22.57 1.92 -6.44
C ASP A 70 21.58 2.94 -5.82
N GLY A 71 21.54 3.06 -4.49
CA GLY A 71 20.70 4.02 -3.77
C GLY A 71 19.20 3.83 -4.02
N PHE A 72 18.40 4.87 -3.77
CA PHE A 72 16.97 4.89 -4.10
C PHE A 72 16.78 5.34 -5.55
N GLN A 73 16.48 4.40 -6.45
CA GLN A 73 16.02 4.76 -7.79
C GLN A 73 14.55 5.16 -7.75
N GLN A 74 14.27 6.41 -8.15
CA GLN A 74 12.91 6.88 -8.36
C GLN A 74 12.28 6.01 -9.46
N VAL A 75 11.16 5.35 -9.15
CA VAL A 75 10.45 4.51 -10.13
C VAL A 75 10.19 5.37 -11.36
N THR A 76 10.81 5.02 -12.49
CA THR A 76 10.52 5.67 -13.77
C THR A 76 9.06 5.41 -14.06
N LYS A 77 8.22 6.44 -13.87
CA LYS A 77 6.83 6.39 -14.30
C LYS A 77 6.85 6.00 -15.77
N LYS A 78 6.28 4.84 -16.10
CA LYS A 78 6.07 4.46 -17.50
C LYS A 78 5.44 5.65 -18.21
N PRO A 79 5.92 6.05 -19.40
CA PRO A 79 5.29 7.11 -20.16
C PRO A 79 3.81 6.76 -20.28
N GLU A 80 2.94 7.69 -19.88
CA GLU A 80 1.50 7.49 -20.03
C GLU A 80 1.20 7.21 -21.50
N PRO A 81 0.41 6.16 -21.80
CA PRO A 81 0.05 5.86 -23.17
C PRO A 81 -0.68 7.07 -23.76
N SER A 82 -0.29 7.49 -24.96
CA SER A 82 -1.01 8.52 -25.70
C SER A 82 -2.44 8.03 -25.98
N LEU A 83 -3.42 8.57 -25.25
CA LEU A 83 -4.82 8.24 -25.50
C LEU A 83 -5.31 8.94 -26.77
N PRO A 84 -6.19 8.30 -27.55
CA PRO A 84 -6.85 8.97 -28.68
C PRO A 84 -7.68 10.16 -28.18
N PRO A 85 -7.81 11.23 -28.98
CA PRO A 85 -8.60 12.39 -28.61
C PRO A 85 -10.07 12.01 -28.40
N LEU A 86 -10.68 12.53 -27.35
CA LEU A 86 -12.11 12.38 -27.10
C LEU A 86 -12.88 13.12 -28.19
N VAL A 87 -13.89 12.48 -28.76
CA VAL A 87 -14.72 13.05 -29.85
C VAL A 87 -16.08 13.45 -29.27
N GLY A 88 -16.51 14.67 -29.56
CA GLY A 88 -17.81 15.19 -29.17
C GLY A 88 -18.97 14.63 -30.00
N PRO A 89 -20.23 14.91 -29.61
CA PRO A 89 -21.42 14.48 -30.34
C PRO A 89 -21.53 15.09 -31.75
N ASP A 90 -20.79 16.16 -32.00
CA ASP A 90 -20.59 16.85 -33.28
C ASP A 90 -19.51 16.19 -34.17
N GLY A 91 -18.87 15.12 -33.71
CA GLY A 91 -17.84 14.39 -34.46
C GLY A 91 -16.48 15.10 -34.50
N LEU A 92 -16.34 16.22 -33.79
CA LEU A 92 -15.10 16.98 -33.69
C LEU A 92 -14.33 16.60 -32.41
N PRO A 93 -12.99 16.69 -32.42
CA PRO A 93 -12.21 16.45 -31.20
C PRO A 93 -12.59 17.51 -30.14
N LEU A 94 -12.84 17.04 -28.92
CA LEU A 94 -13.10 17.94 -27.81
C LEU A 94 -11.88 18.85 -27.59
N PRO A 95 -12.09 20.16 -27.38
CA PRO A 95 -10.97 21.04 -27.04
C PRO A 95 -10.31 20.55 -25.75
N PRO A 96 -8.99 20.75 -25.60
CA PRO A 96 -8.32 20.44 -24.35
C PRO A 96 -9.05 21.15 -23.21
N LEU A 97 -9.31 20.42 -22.12
CA LEU A 97 -9.79 21.02 -20.89
C LEU A 97 -8.74 22.02 -20.45
N ILE A 98 -8.95 23.30 -20.77
CA ILE A 98 -8.16 24.40 -20.23
C ILE A 98 -8.46 24.35 -18.73
N PRO A 99 -7.47 24.08 -17.86
CA PRO A 99 -7.65 24.31 -16.43
C PRO A 99 -8.00 25.79 -16.34
N GLY A 100 -9.26 26.08 -16.01
CA GLY A 100 -9.80 27.43 -16.11
C GLY A 100 -8.86 28.44 -15.47
N GLU A 101 -8.78 29.63 -16.05
CA GLU A 101 -8.09 30.79 -15.48
C GLU A 101 -8.63 31.11 -14.07
N GLY A 102 -8.26 30.34 -13.04
CA GLY A 102 -8.55 30.60 -11.62
C GLY A 102 -10.01 30.89 -11.23
N LEU A 103 -10.96 30.88 -12.16
CA LEU A 103 -12.34 31.25 -11.92
C LEU A 103 -13.05 29.97 -11.48
N PRO A 104 -13.49 29.89 -10.21
CA PRO A 104 -14.23 28.74 -9.75
C PRO A 104 -15.44 28.57 -10.65
N LEU A 105 -15.64 27.34 -11.15
CA LEU A 105 -16.91 26.94 -11.74
C LEU A 105 -18.00 27.33 -10.72
N PRO A 106 -19.07 28.03 -11.12
CA PRO A 106 -20.14 28.36 -10.20
C PRO A 106 -20.71 27.05 -9.67
N MET A 107 -20.34 26.71 -8.42
CA MET A 107 -20.91 25.56 -7.76
C MET A 107 -22.38 25.88 -7.52
N PRO A 108 -23.31 24.98 -7.88
CA PRO A 108 -24.67 25.11 -7.42
C PRO A 108 -24.65 25.16 -5.88
N GLU A 109 -25.30 26.16 -5.29
CA GLU A 109 -25.48 26.29 -3.85
C GLU A 109 -26.32 25.11 -3.36
N LEU A 110 -25.66 23.99 -3.03
CA LEU A 110 -26.26 22.95 -2.23
C LEU A 110 -26.24 23.46 -0.78
N PRO A 111 -27.40 23.54 -0.10
CA PRO A 111 -27.43 23.93 1.29
C PRO A 111 -26.59 22.94 2.08
N LEU A 112 -25.40 23.38 2.49
CA LEU A 112 -24.56 22.65 3.42
C LEU A 112 -25.31 22.67 4.76
N PRO A 113 -25.68 21.51 5.34
CA PRO A 113 -26.19 21.52 6.69
C PRO A 113 -25.10 22.10 7.58
N ASP A 114 -25.42 23.14 8.36
CA ASP A 114 -24.51 23.67 9.38
C ASP A 114 -24.00 22.49 10.21
N ALA A 115 -22.67 22.35 10.32
CA ALA A 115 -22.05 21.25 11.06
C ALA A 115 -22.60 21.15 12.50
N SER A 116 -23.06 22.27 13.04
CA SER A 116 -23.79 22.38 14.31
C SER A 116 -25.09 21.58 14.34
N ASN A 117 -25.87 21.57 13.25
CA ASN A 117 -27.12 20.80 13.14
C ASN A 117 -26.85 19.30 12.99
N ALA A 118 -25.81 18.92 12.24
CA ALA A 118 -25.40 17.52 12.12
C ALA A 118 -24.98 16.93 13.48
N LEU A 119 -24.28 17.73 14.30
CA LEU A 119 -23.82 17.32 15.62
C LEU A 119 -24.95 17.33 16.66
N ALA A 120 -25.93 18.23 16.51
CA ALA A 120 -27.14 18.25 17.34
C ALA A 120 -28.02 17.01 17.11
N LEU A 121 -28.22 16.61 15.84
CA LEU A 121 -28.95 15.38 15.48
C LEU A 121 -28.31 14.12 16.07
N LEU A 122 -26.98 14.04 16.02
CA LEU A 122 -26.24 12.90 16.58
C LEU A 122 -26.33 12.84 18.12
N ARG A 123 -26.44 14.02 18.77
CA ARG A 123 -26.66 14.11 20.21
C ARG A 123 -28.07 13.71 20.61
N GLU A 124 -29.08 14.10 19.83
CA GLU A 124 -30.47 13.67 20.06
C GLU A 124 -30.61 12.16 19.90
N GLU A 125 -30.00 11.55 18.88
CA GLU A 125 -30.01 10.09 18.68
C GLU A 125 -29.40 9.32 19.87
N MET A 126 -28.29 9.82 20.43
CA MET A 126 -27.68 9.21 21.62
C MET A 126 -28.53 9.33 22.89
N ASN A 127 -29.42 10.34 22.96
CA ASN A 127 -30.20 10.65 24.14
C ASN A 127 -31.63 10.08 24.08
N ASP A 128 -32.03 9.52 22.93
CA ASP A 128 -33.28 8.76 22.71
C ASP A 128 -33.08 7.23 22.90
N SER A 129 -31.85 6.80 23.19
CA SER A 129 -31.50 5.39 23.46
C SER A 129 -31.39 5.14 24.98
N ASP A 130 -32.50 5.31 25.71
CA ASP A 130 -32.72 4.81 27.08
C ASP A 130 -34.09 4.09 27.17
#